data_AF-A0A7G6A6K5-F1
#
_entry.id   AF-A0A7G6A6K5-F1
#
_cell.length_a   1.000
_cell.length_b   1.000
_cell.length_c   1.000
_cell.angle_alpha   90.00
_cell.angle_beta   90.00
_cell.angle_gamma   90.00
#
_symmetry.space_group_name_H-M   'P 1'
#
loop_
_entity.id
_entity.type
_entity.pdbx_description
1 polymer ?
#
loop_
_entity_poly.entity_id
_entity_poly.type
_entity_poly.pdbx_seq_one_letter_code
_entity_poly.pdbx_strand_id
1 'polypeptide(L)'
;MRRAALLLAALLLAGCATQAVPPGRSVAAERLASGIVPGRTTKAELLAAFGKTRSVVFDSGYEAWLYQSPAGAGRFAEFVVLIAPSGVVAKTRQRPPAAP
;
A
#
# COMPACT_ATOMS: atom_id res chain seq x y z
N MET A 1 -10.70 -4.45 47.05
CA MET A 1 -10.78 -5.58 46.08
C MET A 1 -11.55 -5.25 44.80
N ARG A 2 -12.75 -4.64 44.84
CA ARG A 2 -13.53 -4.26 43.62
C ARG A 2 -12.80 -3.34 42.63
N ARG A 3 -12.07 -2.32 43.10
CA ARG A 3 -11.34 -1.38 42.23
C ARG A 3 -10.16 -2.02 41.48
N ALA A 4 -9.49 -2.99 42.11
CA ALA A 4 -8.42 -3.75 41.48
C ALA A 4 -8.94 -4.67 40.36
N ALA A 5 -10.11 -5.29 40.56
CA ALA A 5 -10.77 -6.09 39.53
C ALA A 5 -11.23 -5.25 38.31
N LEU A 6 -11.70 -4.02 38.55
CA LEU A 6 -12.08 -3.07 37.49
C LEU A 6 -10.88 -2.61 36.65
N LEU A 7 -9.74 -2.34 37.29
CA LEU A 7 -8.50 -1.98 36.59
C LEU A 7 -7.95 -3.15 35.78
N LEU A 8 -7.97 -4.36 36.33
CA LEU A 8 -7.53 -5.57 35.61
C LEU A 8 -8.40 -5.86 34.39
N ALA A 9 -9.72 -5.67 34.51
CA ALA A 9 -10.65 -5.81 33.39
C ALA A 9 -10.38 -4.78 32.29
N ALA A 10 -10.11 -3.51 32.64
CA ALA A 10 -9.79 -2.47 31.66
C ALA A 10 -8.48 -2.74 30.90
N LEU A 11 -7.46 -3.31 31.55
CA LEU A 11 -6.22 -3.72 30.87
C LEU A 11 -6.42 -4.90 29.91
N LEU A 12 -7.35 -5.82 30.21
CA LEU A 12 -7.63 -6.98 29.35
C LEU A 12 -8.37 -6.59 28.05
N LEU A 13 -9.06 -5.45 27.99
CA LEU A 13 -9.76 -4.98 26.79
C LEU A 13 -8.89 -4.15 25.83
N ALA A 14 -7.66 -3.79 26.20
CA ALA A 14 -6.79 -2.93 25.37
C ALA A 14 -6.13 -3.67 24.18
N GLY A 15 -6.41 -4.96 23.95
CA GLY A 15 -5.65 -5.82 23.05
C GLY A 15 -6.14 -5.95 21.59
N CYS A 16 -7.28 -5.39 21.18
CA CYS A 16 -7.92 -5.78 19.91
C CYS A 16 -7.77 -4.81 18.72
N ALA A 17 -6.90 -3.81 18.76
CA ALA A 17 -6.77 -2.83 17.67
C ALA A 17 -5.39 -2.76 17.02
N THR A 18 -4.66 -3.87 16.96
CA THR A 18 -3.38 -3.94 16.22
C THR A 18 -3.67 -4.01 14.72
N GLN A 19 -3.86 -2.85 14.09
CA GLN A 19 -4.10 -2.75 12.66
C GLN A 19 -2.79 -3.00 11.90
N ALA A 20 -2.81 -3.87 10.89
CA ALA A 20 -1.64 -4.13 10.06
C ALA A 20 -1.17 -2.85 9.36
N VAL A 21 0.09 -2.47 9.57
CA VAL A 21 0.69 -1.36 8.82
C VAL A 21 0.80 -1.78 7.35
N PRO A 22 0.22 -1.01 6.41
CA PRO A 22 0.28 -1.35 5.00
C PRO A 22 1.75 -1.43 4.53
N PRO A 23 2.16 -2.50 3.83
CA PRO A 23 3.53 -2.67 3.35
C PRO A 23 3.98 -1.64 2.30
N GLY A 24 3.06 -0.87 1.72
CA GLY A 24 3.32 0.15 0.71
C GLY A 24 2.71 1.51 1.07
N ARG A 25 2.99 2.52 0.24
CA ARG A 25 2.44 3.87 0.38
C ARG A 25 0.94 3.86 0.14
N SER A 26 0.17 4.41 1.09
CA SER A 26 -1.27 4.58 0.94
C SER A 26 -1.61 5.81 0.08
N VAL A 27 -2.40 5.60 -0.97
CA VAL A 27 -2.87 6.61 -1.94
C VAL A 27 -4.32 6.30 -2.31
N ALA A 28 -5.14 7.32 -2.55
CA ALA A 28 -6.52 7.12 -3.05
C ALA A 28 -6.53 6.35 -4.38
N ALA A 29 -7.45 5.39 -4.53
CA ALA A 29 -7.51 4.48 -5.66
C ALA A 29 -7.68 5.22 -6.99
N GLU A 30 -8.55 6.24 -6.99
CA GLU A 30 -8.88 7.06 -8.15
C GLU A 30 -7.66 7.83 -8.64
N ARG A 31 -6.80 8.28 -7.72
CA ARG A 31 -5.57 9.01 -8.05
C ARG A 31 -4.53 8.10 -8.69
N LEU A 32 -4.43 6.84 -8.25
CA LEU A 32 -3.55 5.84 -8.85
C LEU A 32 -4.04 5.46 -10.25
N ALA A 33 -5.34 5.21 -10.41
CA ALA A 33 -5.93 4.80 -11.68
C ALA A 33 -5.87 5.91 -12.75
N SER A 34 -6.07 7.17 -12.38
CA SER A 34 -6.04 8.30 -13.32
C SER A 34 -4.64 8.86 -13.57
N GLY A 35 -3.72 8.73 -12.60
CA GLY A 35 -2.39 9.34 -12.68
C GLY A 35 -1.29 8.45 -13.25
N ILE A 36 -1.54 7.15 -13.46
CA ILE A 36 -0.53 6.19 -13.94
C ILE A 36 -0.97 5.58 -15.26
N VAL A 37 -0.31 5.97 -16.34
CA VAL A 37 -0.59 5.52 -17.71
C VAL A 37 0.62 4.71 -18.23
N PRO A 38 0.46 3.39 -18.47
CA PRO A 38 1.50 2.57 -19.07
C PRO A 38 1.99 3.13 -20.41
N GLY A 39 3.30 3.03 -20.67
CA GLY A 39 3.97 3.57 -21.85
C GLY A 39 4.23 5.07 -21.81
N ARG A 40 3.67 5.80 -20.83
CA ARG A 40 3.81 7.26 -20.72
C ARG A 40 4.41 7.70 -19.41
N THR A 41 3.85 7.23 -18.29
CA THR A 41 4.28 7.64 -16.95
C THR A 41 5.68 7.13 -16.67
N THR A 42 6.52 7.97 -16.10
CA THR A 42 7.91 7.69 -15.75
C THR A 42 8.09 7.47 -14.26
N LYS A 43 9.19 6.81 -13.88
CA LYS A 43 9.63 6.65 -12.48
C LYS A 43 9.74 7.98 -11.74
N ALA A 44 10.26 9.01 -12.42
CA ALA A 44 10.42 10.35 -11.82
C ALA A 44 9.06 10.98 -11.52
N GLU A 45 8.09 10.88 -12.44
CA GLU A 45 6.73 11.36 -12.23
C GLU A 45 6.03 10.59 -11.10
N LEU A 46 6.22 9.27 -11.02
CA LEU A 46 5.68 8.47 -9.91
C LEU A 46 6.21 8.96 -8.56
N LEU A 47 7.52 9.21 -8.46
CA LEU A 47 8.14 9.72 -7.25
C LEU A 47 7.62 11.12 -6.90
N ALA A 48 7.49 12.00 -7.88
CA ALA A 48 6.98 13.35 -7.66
C ALA A 48 5.49 13.37 -7.26
N ALA A 49 4.67 12.54 -7.89
CA ALA A 49 3.22 12.56 -7.70
C ALA A 49 2.73 11.74 -6.50
N PHE A 50 3.39 10.62 -6.20
CA PHE A 50 2.93 9.64 -5.21
C PHE A 50 3.95 9.35 -4.10
N GLY A 51 5.21 9.74 -4.30
CA GLY A 51 6.30 9.50 -3.36
C GLY A 51 6.89 8.10 -3.48
N LYS A 52 7.96 7.89 -2.70
CA LYS A 52 8.62 6.58 -2.56
C LYS A 52 7.65 5.57 -1.95
N THR A 53 7.75 4.33 -2.41
CA THR A 53 6.97 3.21 -1.91
C THR A 53 7.82 1.95 -1.83
N ARG A 54 7.25 0.84 -1.34
CA ARG A 54 7.91 -0.45 -1.36
C ARG A 54 8.14 -0.90 -2.81
N SER A 55 9.37 -1.28 -3.10
CA SER A 55 9.78 -1.72 -4.44
C SER A 55 10.68 -2.95 -4.37
N VAL A 56 10.66 -3.73 -5.45
CA VAL A 56 11.62 -4.80 -5.73
C VAL A 56 12.28 -4.48 -7.07
N VAL A 57 13.60 -4.58 -7.14
CA VAL A 57 14.37 -4.44 -8.37
C VAL A 57 14.80 -5.83 -8.82
N PHE A 58 14.61 -6.15 -10.10
CA PHE A 58 15.01 -7.42 -10.69
C PHE A 58 16.35 -7.26 -11.42
N ASP A 59 17.11 -8.35 -11.56
CA ASP A 59 18.40 -8.36 -12.29
C ASP A 59 18.26 -7.94 -13.76
N SER A 60 17.06 -8.08 -14.33
CA SER A 60 16.72 -7.60 -15.67
C SER A 60 16.61 -6.07 -15.77
N GLY A 61 16.75 -5.34 -14.66
CA GLY A 61 16.59 -3.89 -14.57
C GLY A 61 15.13 -3.42 -14.45
N TYR A 62 14.17 -4.35 -14.45
CA TYR A 62 12.78 -4.01 -14.15
C TYR A 62 12.61 -3.70 -12.65
N GLU A 63 11.60 -2.88 -12.32
CA GLU A 63 11.22 -2.62 -10.94
C GLU A 63 9.72 -2.84 -10.73
N ALA A 64 9.34 -3.57 -9.69
CA ALA A 64 7.96 -3.72 -9.24
C ALA A 64 7.72 -2.83 -8.02
N TRP A 65 6.85 -1.84 -8.14
CA TRP A 65 6.52 -0.87 -7.10
C TRP A 65 5.09 -1.12 -6.60
N LEU A 66 4.89 -1.13 -5.28
CA LEU A 66 3.61 -1.40 -4.65
C LEU A 66 3.02 -0.12 -4.05
N TYR A 67 1.91 0.35 -4.59
CA TYR A 67 1.04 1.32 -3.92
C TYR A 67 -0.18 0.60 -3.33
N GLN A 68 -0.83 1.22 -2.36
CA GLN A 68 -2.01 0.64 -1.72
C GLN A 68 -3.10 1.67 -1.58
N SER A 69 -4.36 1.26 -1.73
CA SER A 69 -5.52 2.13 -1.50
C SER A 69 -6.39 1.57 -0.37
N PRO A 70 -6.87 2.42 0.56
CA PRO A 70 -7.80 1.96 1.61
C PRO A 70 -9.06 1.34 1.01
N ALA A 71 -9.53 0.24 1.61
CA ALA A 71 -10.73 -0.47 1.19
C ALA A 71 -11.71 -0.74 2.35
N GLY A 72 -11.60 0.06 3.41
CA GLY A 72 -12.42 -0.04 4.62
C GLY A 72 -12.02 -1.20 5.53
N ALA A 73 -12.44 -1.11 6.80
CA ALA A 73 -12.19 -2.11 7.83
C ALA A 73 -10.71 -2.51 7.99
N GLY A 74 -9.79 -1.55 7.80
CA GLY A 74 -8.34 -1.80 7.88
C GLY A 74 -7.75 -2.63 6.75
N ARG A 75 -8.50 -2.87 5.68
CA ARG A 75 -8.04 -3.60 4.49
C ARG A 75 -7.55 -2.64 3.42
N PHE A 76 -6.72 -3.15 2.52
CA PHE A 76 -6.12 -2.39 1.44
C PHE A 76 -6.21 -3.17 0.13
N ALA A 77 -6.52 -2.47 -0.96
CA ALA A 77 -6.27 -2.98 -2.31
C ALA A 77 -4.81 -2.68 -2.70
N GLU A 78 -4.20 -3.55 -3.48
CA GLU A 78 -2.84 -3.37 -3.98
C GLU A 78 -2.85 -2.82 -5.41
N PHE A 79 -1.98 -1.88 -5.70
CA PHE A 79 -1.74 -1.36 -7.04
C PHE A 79 -0.25 -1.51 -7.36
N VAL A 80 0.07 -2.53 -8.16
CA VAL A 80 1.43 -2.86 -8.56
C VAL A 80 1.75 -2.19 -9.88
N VAL A 81 2.87 -1.47 -9.92
CA VAL A 81 3.40 -0.79 -11.10
C VAL A 81 4.69 -1.49 -11.49
N LEU A 82 4.76 -1.97 -12.73
CA LEU A 82 5.98 -2.52 -13.31
C LEU A 82 6.65 -1.44 -14.14
N ILE A 83 7.88 -1.07 -13.78
CA ILE A 83 8.70 -0.07 -14.47
C ILE A 83 9.76 -0.82 -15.26
N ALA A 84 9.91 -0.48 -16.54
CA ALA A 84 10.95 -1.03 -17.41
C ALA A 84 12.33 -0.42 -17.08
N PRO A 85 13.44 -1.04 -17.53
CA PRO A 85 14.78 -0.48 -17.39
C PRO A 85 14.94 0.93 -17.98
N SER A 86 14.10 1.31 -18.94
CA SER A 86 14.03 2.67 -19.49
C SER A 86 13.48 3.71 -18.51
N GLY A 87 12.98 3.31 -17.34
CA GLY A 87 12.33 4.18 -16.37
C GLY A 87 10.88 4.50 -16.67
N VAL A 88 10.27 3.87 -17.68
CA VAL A 88 8.86 4.06 -18.07
C VAL A 88 8.00 2.93 -17.51
N VAL A 89 6.79 3.24 -17.06
CA VAL A 89 5.81 2.25 -16.61
C VAL A 89 5.46 1.33 -17.78
N ALA A 90 5.77 0.05 -17.65
CA ALA A 90 5.45 -0.97 -18.64
C ALA A 90 4.03 -1.52 -18.45
N LYS A 91 3.64 -1.80 -17.20
CA LYS A 91 2.34 -2.39 -16.86
C LYS A 91 1.87 -1.94 -15.48
N THR A 92 0.56 -2.00 -15.27
CA THR A 92 -0.07 -1.85 -13.96
C THR A 92 -0.97 -3.04 -13.67
N ARG A 93 -1.16 -3.36 -12.39
CA ARG A 93 -2.09 -4.39 -11.93
C ARG A 93 -2.74 -3.95 -10.62
N GLN A 94 -4.06 -3.97 -10.58
CA GLN A 94 -4.80 -3.81 -9.33
C GLN A 94 -5.17 -5.20 -8.78
N ARG A 95 -4.91 -5.43 -7.50
CA ARG A 95 -5.42 -6.58 -6.76
C ARG A 95 -6.49 -6.09 -5.79
N PRO A 96 -7.69 -6.70 -5.76
CA PRO A 96 -8.67 -6.40 -4.74
C PRO A 96 -8.12 -6.73 -3.34
N PRO A 97 -8.68 -6.13 -2.28
CA PRO A 97 -8.27 -6.44 -0.92
C PRO A 97 -8.43 -7.94 -0.65
N ALA A 98 -7.40 -8.56 -0.08
CA ALA A 98 -7.50 -9.94 0.36
C ALA A 98 -8.61 -10.07 1.43
N ALA A 99 -9.31 -11.20 1.42
CA ALA A 99 -10.15 -11.57 2.55
C ALA A 99 -9.26 -11.72 3.80
N PRO A 100 -9.74 -11.29 4.98
CA PRO A 100 -9.02 -11.48 6.24
C PRO A 100 -8.81 -12.95 6.56
#